data_AF-A0A367QQD6-F1
#
_entry.id   AF-A0A367QQD6-F1
#
_cell.length_a   1.000
_cell.length_b   1.000
_cell.length_c   1.000
_cell.angle_alpha   90.00
_cell.angle_beta   90.00
_cell.angle_gamma   90.00
#
_symmetry.space_group_name_H-M   'P 1'
#
loop_
_entity.id
_entity.type
_entity.pdbx_description
1 polymer ?
#
loop_
_entity_poly.entity_id
_entity_poly.type
_entity_poly.pdbx_seq_one_letter_code
_entity_poly.pdbx_strand_id
1 'polypeptide(L)'
;MSKDTGKKIIEYLQSQKYRIRAYNIVYIEGVDPDTFALNDDQIDYWNDVRCVIRDDGEILLCAQATTEPGLWYTKNRLNVNGAARIAFGQHLEAWTFGKHHEQDALVQCGKIKVYRDRNEDGFRTNDPIDVGDDFAINQHTTFQAPESIGKWSAGCLVGRYPQTHAKFLQLCKDSGNKVFDTTVLDGSELHKLQVI
;
A
#
# COMPACT_ATOMS: atom_id res chain seq x y z
N MET A 1 -5.13 15.01 11.12
CA MET A 1 -3.80 14.40 11.34
C MET A 1 -2.76 15.47 11.56
N SER A 2 -1.78 15.25 12.44
CA SER A 2 -0.75 16.25 12.72
C SER A 2 0.38 16.22 11.69
N LYS A 3 1.03 17.36 11.48
CA LYS A 3 2.27 17.45 10.68
C LYS A 3 3.40 16.60 11.28
N ASP A 4 3.36 16.36 12.60
CA ASP A 4 4.37 15.55 13.28
C ASP A 4 4.34 14.07 12.84
N THR A 5 3.16 13.50 12.58
CA THR A 5 3.05 12.14 12.03
C THR A 5 3.73 12.03 10.67
N GLY A 6 3.45 12.97 9.76
CA GLY A 6 4.04 12.94 8.43
C GLY A 6 5.55 13.15 8.45
N LYS A 7 6.06 14.02 9.33
CA LYS A 7 7.52 14.17 9.54
C LYS A 7 8.18 12.89 10.01
N LYS A 8 7.61 12.20 11.01
CA LYS A 8 8.13 10.91 11.50
C LYS A 8 8.21 9.86 10.38
N ILE A 9 7.21 9.82 9.50
CA ILE A 9 7.23 8.91 8.35
C ILE A 9 8.38 9.29 7.40
N ILE A 10 8.53 10.57 7.05
CA ILE A 10 9.63 11.02 6.19
C ILE A 10 11.01 10.72 6.82
N GLU A 11 11.17 10.96 8.12
CA GLU A 11 12.40 10.63 8.87
C GLU A 11 12.67 9.12 8.84
N TYR A 12 11.64 8.29 8.98
CA TYR A 12 11.77 6.84 8.80
C TYR A 12 12.28 6.50 7.39
N LEU A 13 11.61 7.01 6.34
CA LEU A 13 12.01 6.76 4.96
C LEU A 13 13.47 7.17 4.71
N GLN A 14 13.90 8.31 5.27
CA GLN A 14 15.30 8.77 5.23
C GLN A 14 16.25 7.81 5.97
N SER A 15 15.88 7.34 7.16
CA SER A 15 16.68 6.37 7.92
C SER A 15 16.90 5.05 7.17
N GLN A 16 15.90 4.64 6.39
CA GLN A 16 15.96 3.46 5.52
C GLN A 16 16.70 3.72 4.19
N LYS A 17 17.18 4.96 3.97
CA LYS A 17 17.81 5.41 2.73
C LYS A 17 16.89 5.26 1.50
N TYR A 18 15.59 5.35 1.71
CA TYR A 18 14.62 5.36 0.63
C TYR A 18 14.65 6.68 -0.13
N ARG A 19 14.32 6.62 -1.42
CA ARG A 19 14.21 7.81 -2.27
C ARG A 19 13.03 8.66 -1.82
N ILE A 20 13.30 9.91 -1.44
CA ILE A 20 12.28 10.90 -1.12
C ILE A 20 11.99 11.74 -2.35
N ARG A 21 10.72 11.83 -2.72
CA ARG A 21 10.21 12.72 -3.76
C ARG A 21 9.47 13.88 -3.13
N ALA A 22 9.12 14.86 -3.97
CA ALA A 22 8.20 15.93 -3.60
C ALA A 22 6.87 15.35 -3.07
N TYR A 23 6.32 14.31 -3.71
CA TYR A 23 5.12 13.60 -3.27
C TYR A 23 5.47 12.12 -3.12
N ASN A 24 5.27 11.57 -1.93
CA ASN A 24 5.62 10.19 -1.58
C ASN A 24 4.35 9.38 -1.35
N ILE A 25 4.17 8.29 -2.10
CA ILE A 25 3.09 7.32 -1.86
C ILE A 25 3.59 6.34 -0.81
N VAL A 26 2.89 6.28 0.32
CA VAL A 26 3.24 5.40 1.44
C VAL A 26 1.98 4.63 1.84
N TYR A 27 2.08 3.32 1.87
CA TYR A 27 1.10 2.45 2.51
C TYR A 27 1.68 1.97 3.84
N ILE A 28 0.84 1.88 4.86
CA ILE A 28 1.24 1.40 6.18
C ILE A 28 0.23 0.34 6.60
N GLU A 29 0.73 -0.87 6.80
CA GLU A 29 -0.04 -2.04 7.20
C GLU A 29 -0.32 -2.00 8.71
N GLY A 30 -1.52 -2.41 9.13
CA GLY A 30 -1.86 -2.61 10.53
C GLY A 30 -1.96 -1.34 11.38
N VAL A 31 -2.43 -0.22 10.80
CA VAL A 31 -2.64 1.05 11.53
C VAL A 31 -4.00 1.68 11.27
N ASP A 32 -4.54 2.34 12.30
CA ASP A 32 -5.78 3.10 12.19
C ASP A 32 -5.60 4.38 11.33
N PRO A 33 -6.52 4.68 10.39
CA PRO A 33 -6.42 5.81 9.47
C PRO A 33 -6.44 7.18 10.11
N ASP A 34 -7.03 7.34 11.29
CA ASP A 34 -7.20 8.65 11.92
C ASP A 34 -6.12 8.90 12.98
N THR A 35 -5.75 7.85 13.72
CA THR A 35 -4.87 7.91 14.88
C THR A 35 -3.48 7.38 14.63
N PHE A 36 -3.27 6.58 13.58
CA PHE A 36 -2.04 5.83 13.32
C PHE A 36 -1.67 4.83 14.41
N ALA A 37 -2.55 4.56 15.37
CA ALA A 37 -2.34 3.53 16.36
C ALA A 37 -2.33 2.15 15.68
N LEU A 38 -1.49 1.24 16.19
CA LEU A 38 -1.50 -0.15 15.76
C LEU A 38 -2.89 -0.76 15.98
N ASN A 39 -3.35 -1.53 15.00
CA ASN A 39 -4.53 -2.39 15.15
C ASN A 39 -4.10 -3.86 15.17
N ASP A 40 -5.08 -4.77 15.14
CA ASP A 40 -4.88 -6.22 15.24
C ASP A 40 -4.45 -6.89 13.93
N ASP A 41 -4.32 -6.11 12.85
CA ASP A 41 -3.94 -6.56 11.51
C ASP A 41 -4.79 -7.76 11.02
N GLN A 42 -6.09 -7.70 11.28
CA GLN A 42 -7.01 -8.79 10.97
C GLN A 42 -7.15 -9.04 9.45
N ILE A 43 -6.90 -10.28 9.01
CA ILE A 43 -7.11 -10.72 7.62
C ILE A 43 -8.53 -10.37 7.13
N ASP A 44 -8.60 -9.83 5.91
CA ASP A 44 -9.83 -9.43 5.19
C ASP A 44 -10.47 -8.11 5.65
N TYR A 45 -9.78 -7.34 6.50
CA TYR A 45 -10.28 -6.06 7.00
C TYR A 45 -9.56 -4.88 6.36
N TRP A 46 -10.21 -3.72 6.41
CA TRP A 46 -9.63 -2.46 5.94
C TRP A 46 -8.84 -1.80 7.08
N ASN A 47 -7.74 -2.43 7.45
CA ASN A 47 -6.89 -2.14 8.61
C ASN A 47 -5.58 -1.43 8.24
N ASP A 48 -5.42 -1.04 6.97
CA ASP A 48 -4.24 -0.32 6.49
C ASP A 48 -4.60 1.09 6.07
N VAL A 49 -3.56 1.87 5.80
CA VAL A 49 -3.70 3.24 5.29
C VAL A 49 -2.85 3.45 4.06
N ARG A 50 -3.38 4.29 3.15
CA ARG A 50 -2.64 4.89 2.05
C ARG A 50 -2.50 6.37 2.28
N CYS A 51 -1.27 6.85 2.20
CA CYS A 51 -0.91 8.26 2.34
C CYS A 51 -0.24 8.81 1.08
N VAL A 52 -0.43 10.11 0.86
CA VAL A 52 0.43 10.92 -0.01
C VAL A 52 1.05 12.01 0.86
N ILE A 53 2.37 11.98 1.01
CA ILE A 53 3.10 12.81 1.98
C ILE A 53 4.14 13.64 1.24
N ARG A 54 4.19 14.94 1.53
CA ARG A 54 5.26 15.84 1.10
C ARG A 54 6.59 15.49 1.76
N ASP A 55 7.68 15.82 1.09
CA ASP A 55 9.04 15.78 1.64
C ASP A 55 9.24 16.60 2.93
N ASP A 56 8.40 17.60 3.20
CA ASP A 56 8.42 18.37 4.46
C ASP A 56 7.54 17.76 5.58
N GLY A 57 6.93 16.60 5.33
CA GLY A 57 6.04 15.89 6.25
C GLY A 57 4.58 16.34 6.21
N GLU A 58 4.16 17.23 5.31
CA GLU A 58 2.73 17.51 5.12
C GLU A 58 1.99 16.29 4.53
N ILE A 59 0.98 15.80 5.26
CA ILE A 59 0.10 14.71 4.78
C ILE A 59 -1.01 15.33 3.92
N LEU A 60 -0.95 15.13 2.60
CA LEU A 60 -1.94 15.64 1.65
C LEU A 60 -3.18 14.73 1.55
N LEU A 61 -2.98 13.44 1.80
CA LEU A 61 -4.00 12.41 1.88
C LEU A 61 -3.57 11.37 2.90
N CYS A 62 -4.51 10.92 3.72
CA CYS A 62 -4.48 9.65 4.42
C CYS A 62 -5.88 9.06 4.31
N ALA A 63 -5.98 7.80 3.87
CA ALA A 63 -7.26 7.14 3.69
C ALA A 63 -7.12 5.64 3.94
N GLN A 64 -8.21 5.04 4.43
CA GLN A 64 -8.32 3.61 4.65
C GLN A 64 -8.05 2.82 3.36
N ALA A 65 -7.22 1.81 3.46
CA ALA A 65 -6.73 1.00 2.35
C ALA A 65 -6.48 -0.44 2.79
N THR A 66 -5.94 -1.24 1.87
CA THR A 66 -5.27 -2.50 2.17
C THR A 66 -4.04 -2.67 1.28
N THR A 67 -3.04 -3.33 1.81
CA THR A 67 -1.84 -3.84 1.14
C THR A 67 -1.88 -5.37 0.98
N GLU A 68 -2.95 -5.98 1.48
CA GLU A 68 -3.14 -7.40 1.61
C GLU A 68 -4.13 -7.95 0.57
N PRO A 69 -4.05 -9.25 0.24
CA PRO A 69 -5.13 -9.93 -0.45
C PRO A 69 -6.34 -10.10 0.48
N GLY A 70 -7.55 -10.04 -0.08
CA GLY A 70 -8.74 -10.43 0.66
C GLY A 70 -8.78 -11.94 0.89
N LEU A 71 -9.51 -12.38 1.92
CA LEU A 71 -9.60 -13.79 2.31
C LEU A 71 -10.04 -14.69 1.16
N TRP A 72 -10.88 -14.18 0.26
CA TRP A 72 -11.26 -14.92 -0.95
C TRP A 72 -10.04 -15.33 -1.77
N TYR A 73 -9.11 -14.41 -2.04
CA TYR A 73 -7.92 -14.69 -2.86
C TYR A 73 -6.83 -15.44 -2.08
N THR A 74 -6.82 -15.32 -0.75
CA THR A 74 -6.00 -16.20 0.10
C THR A 74 -6.43 -17.65 -0.05
N LYS A 75 -7.74 -17.94 0.03
CA LYS A 75 -8.30 -19.29 -0.08
C LYS A 75 -8.45 -19.79 -1.52
N ASN A 76 -8.58 -18.89 -2.49
CA ASN A 76 -8.75 -19.18 -3.92
C ASN A 76 -7.62 -18.53 -4.72
N ARG A 77 -6.38 -18.90 -4.36
CA ARG A 77 -5.15 -18.33 -4.95
C ARG A 77 -5.13 -18.47 -6.47
N LEU A 78 -4.71 -17.39 -7.13
CA LEU A 78 -4.51 -17.37 -8.59
C LEU A 78 -3.18 -18.01 -9.01
N ASN A 79 -2.21 -18.06 -8.08
CA ASN A 79 -0.89 -18.65 -8.31
C ASN A 79 -0.73 -19.89 -7.43
N VAL A 80 -0.19 -20.97 -7.99
CA VAL A 80 0.02 -22.24 -7.28
C VAL A 80 0.91 -22.11 -6.05
N ASN A 81 1.79 -21.10 -6.05
CA ASN A 81 2.74 -20.82 -4.98
C ASN A 81 2.13 -20.06 -3.80
N GLY A 82 0.93 -19.49 -3.92
CA GLY A 82 0.28 -18.75 -2.83
C GLY A 82 -0.34 -17.42 -3.27
N ALA A 83 -1.10 -16.80 -2.36
CA ALA A 83 -1.63 -15.45 -2.57
C ALA A 83 -0.51 -14.42 -2.52
N ALA A 84 -0.61 -13.36 -3.32
CA ALA A 84 0.44 -12.33 -3.36
C ALA A 84 0.27 -11.36 -2.19
N ARG A 85 1.31 -11.22 -1.37
CA ARG A 85 1.43 -10.17 -0.34
C ARG A 85 2.63 -9.30 -0.70
N ILE A 86 2.40 -8.03 -1.03
CA ILE A 86 3.52 -7.15 -1.43
C ILE A 86 4.55 -7.05 -0.30
N ALA A 87 5.83 -7.10 -0.63
CA ALA A 87 6.89 -7.01 0.37
C ALA A 87 6.96 -5.61 0.98
N PHE A 88 7.25 -5.55 2.28
CA PHE A 88 7.63 -4.29 2.92
C PHE A 88 8.89 -3.70 2.30
N GLY A 89 8.95 -2.38 2.27
CA GLY A 89 10.01 -1.57 1.71
C GLY A 89 9.56 -0.71 0.53
N GLN A 90 10.52 -0.05 -0.11
CA GLN A 90 10.28 0.84 -1.24
C GLN A 90 10.42 0.10 -2.58
N HIS A 91 9.39 0.22 -3.42
CA HIS A 91 9.37 -0.28 -4.79
C HIS A 91 9.46 0.92 -5.74
N LEU A 92 10.57 1.00 -6.48
CA LEU A 92 10.91 2.17 -7.29
C LEU A 92 10.30 2.08 -8.69
N GLU A 93 9.67 3.18 -9.13
CA GLU A 93 9.15 3.36 -10.50
C GLU A 93 8.25 2.22 -10.97
N ALA A 94 7.53 1.62 -10.02
CA ALA A 94 6.80 0.39 -10.22
C ALA A 94 5.34 0.61 -10.65
N TRP A 95 4.85 1.85 -10.63
CA TRP A 95 3.51 2.18 -11.09
C TRP A 95 3.45 3.39 -12.01
N THR A 96 2.49 3.40 -12.92
CA THR A 96 2.16 4.52 -13.80
C THR A 96 0.64 4.67 -13.93
N PHE A 97 0.15 5.78 -14.48
CA PHE A 97 -1.28 5.93 -14.74
C PHE A 97 -1.78 4.88 -15.74
N GLY A 98 -2.93 4.29 -15.44
CA GLY A 98 -3.60 3.34 -16.32
C GLY A 98 -5.01 3.04 -15.85
N LYS A 99 -5.53 1.88 -16.25
CA LYS A 99 -6.85 1.41 -15.83
C LYS A 99 -6.78 0.03 -15.20
N HIS A 100 -7.49 -0.13 -14.09
CA HIS A 100 -7.82 -1.42 -13.52
C HIS A 100 -9.27 -1.75 -13.91
N HIS A 101 -9.44 -2.64 -14.89
CA HIS A 101 -10.69 -2.79 -15.63
C HIS A 101 -11.12 -1.44 -16.24
N GLU A 102 -12.31 -0.94 -15.90
CA GLU A 102 -12.83 0.32 -16.42
C GLU A 102 -12.43 1.54 -15.58
N GLN A 103 -11.81 1.32 -14.41
CA GLN A 103 -11.52 2.37 -13.44
C GLN A 103 -10.10 2.91 -13.58
N ASP A 104 -9.94 4.24 -13.52
CA ASP A 104 -8.63 4.87 -13.42
C ASP A 104 -7.88 4.40 -12.15
N ALA A 105 -6.61 4.08 -12.33
CA ALA A 105 -5.73 3.50 -11.32
C ALA A 105 -4.28 3.88 -11.59
N LEU A 106 -3.39 3.57 -10.64
CA LEU A 106 -2.00 3.36 -11.00
C LEU A 106 -1.80 1.87 -11.30
N VAL A 107 -1.31 1.53 -12.47
CA VAL A 107 -1.06 0.14 -12.89
C VAL A 107 0.40 -0.22 -12.72
N GLN A 108 0.68 -1.47 -12.40
CA GLN A 108 2.05 -1.95 -12.31
C GLN A 108 2.75 -1.77 -13.67
N CYS A 109 3.92 -1.15 -13.67
CA CYS A 109 4.78 -1.00 -14.85
C CYS A 109 6.24 -1.34 -14.60
N GLY A 110 6.60 -1.67 -13.36
CA GLY A 110 7.96 -2.00 -12.97
C GLY A 110 8.02 -3.13 -11.97
N LYS A 111 9.25 -3.51 -11.62
CA LYS A 111 9.52 -4.66 -10.77
C LYS A 111 9.12 -4.38 -9.33
N ILE A 112 8.36 -5.30 -8.76
CA ILE A 112 8.06 -5.33 -7.32
C ILE A 112 8.43 -6.68 -6.75
N LYS A 113 8.52 -6.73 -5.43
CA LYS A 113 8.73 -7.96 -4.66
C LYS A 113 7.44 -8.33 -3.93
N VAL A 114 7.04 -9.60 -4.00
CA VAL A 114 5.93 -10.17 -3.23
C VAL A 114 6.36 -11.42 -2.48
N TYR A 115 5.69 -11.71 -1.38
CA TYR A 115 5.66 -13.01 -0.73
C TYR A 115 4.45 -13.79 -1.24
N ARG A 116 4.58 -15.11 -1.36
CA ARG A 116 3.50 -16.00 -1.79
C ARG A 116 3.00 -16.83 -0.60
N ASP A 117 1.91 -16.37 -0.01
CA ASP A 117 1.25 -17.00 1.14
C ASP A 117 0.63 -18.34 0.72
N ARG A 118 1.42 -19.41 0.93
CA ARG A 118 1.07 -20.77 0.50
C ARG A 118 0.30 -21.55 1.55
N ASN A 119 0.60 -21.27 2.82
CA ASN A 119 -0.04 -21.87 4.00
C ASN A 119 -1.35 -21.15 4.38
N GLU A 120 -1.68 -20.05 3.70
CA GLU A 120 -2.92 -19.30 3.84
C GLU A 120 -3.12 -18.73 5.25
N ASP A 121 -2.01 -18.37 5.90
CA ASP A 121 -1.99 -17.85 7.28
C ASP A 121 -1.97 -16.32 7.34
N GLY A 122 -1.83 -15.65 6.19
CA GLY A 122 -1.82 -14.19 6.11
C GLY A 122 -0.49 -13.55 6.52
N PHE A 123 0.59 -14.31 6.73
CA PHE A 123 1.88 -13.75 7.13
C PHE A 123 2.91 -13.89 6.02
N ARG A 124 3.88 -12.96 5.97
CA ARG A 124 5.02 -13.03 5.04
C ARG A 124 6.13 -13.98 5.53
N THR A 125 6.04 -14.45 6.77
CA THR A 125 7.12 -15.16 7.46
C THR A 125 7.31 -16.55 6.87
N ASN A 126 8.53 -16.86 6.42
CA ASN A 126 8.90 -18.12 5.75
C ASN A 126 8.24 -18.37 4.38
N ASP A 127 7.53 -17.39 3.84
CA ASP A 127 6.97 -17.49 2.50
C ASP A 127 8.05 -17.34 1.42
N PRO A 128 7.90 -18.03 0.27
CA PRO A 128 8.78 -17.83 -0.86
C PRO A 128 8.57 -16.43 -1.46
N ILE A 129 9.70 -15.81 -1.82
CA ILE A 129 9.74 -14.50 -2.44
C ILE A 129 9.69 -14.63 -3.95
N ASP A 130 8.91 -13.77 -4.58
CA ASP A 130 8.79 -13.64 -6.04
C ASP A 130 9.02 -12.18 -6.45
N VAL A 131 9.73 -11.96 -7.56
CA VAL A 131 10.12 -10.63 -8.05
C VAL A 131 9.84 -10.54 -9.54
N GLY A 132 9.01 -9.58 -9.92
CA GLY A 132 8.51 -9.46 -11.30
C GLY A 132 7.80 -8.14 -11.55
N ASP A 133 7.58 -7.85 -12.82
CA ASP A 133 6.88 -6.65 -13.33
C ASP A 133 5.52 -6.97 -13.95
N ASP A 134 5.10 -8.24 -13.92
CA ASP A 134 3.92 -8.78 -14.60
C ASP A 134 2.85 -9.34 -13.64
N PHE A 135 2.90 -8.99 -12.36
CA PHE A 135 1.94 -9.47 -11.36
C PHE A 135 0.56 -8.81 -11.46
N ALA A 136 0.43 -7.71 -12.22
CA ALA A 136 -0.76 -6.88 -12.31
C ALA A 136 -1.25 -6.35 -10.95
N ILE A 137 -0.32 -6.08 -10.03
CA ILE A 137 -0.58 -5.50 -8.71
C ILE A 137 -0.78 -3.99 -8.86
N ASN A 138 -2.04 -3.59 -8.98
CA ASN A 138 -2.43 -2.22 -9.27
C ASN A 138 -2.79 -1.45 -7.99
N GLN A 139 -2.76 -0.11 -8.06
CA GLN A 139 -3.30 0.78 -7.03
C GLN A 139 -4.65 1.31 -7.46
N HIS A 140 -5.73 0.70 -6.97
CA HIS A 140 -7.11 1.02 -7.39
C HIS A 140 -8.05 1.24 -6.18
N THR A 141 -9.35 1.23 -6.41
CA THR A 141 -10.36 1.35 -5.35
C THR A 141 -11.49 0.34 -5.53
N THR A 142 -12.50 0.44 -4.67
CA THR A 142 -13.75 -0.32 -4.75
C THR A 142 -14.86 0.55 -5.33
N PHE A 143 -16.03 -0.02 -5.65
CA PHE A 143 -17.19 0.77 -6.11
C PHE A 143 -18.08 1.29 -4.97
N GLN A 144 -18.16 0.57 -3.84
CA GLN A 144 -19.18 0.81 -2.81
C GLN A 144 -18.67 0.64 -1.37
N ALA A 145 -17.36 0.84 -1.15
CA ALA A 145 -16.72 0.81 0.18
C ALA A 145 -17.16 -0.39 1.04
N PRO A 146 -16.88 -1.62 0.60
CA PRO A 146 -17.34 -2.84 1.25
C PRO A 146 -16.83 -2.95 2.68
N GLU A 147 -17.48 -3.80 3.50
CA GLU A 147 -17.04 -4.08 4.87
C GLU A 147 -15.74 -4.89 4.93
N SER A 148 -15.56 -5.84 4.01
CA SER A 148 -14.34 -6.65 3.90
C SER A 148 -13.60 -6.43 2.58
N ILE A 149 -12.34 -6.85 2.52
CA ILE A 149 -11.54 -6.80 1.28
C ILE A 149 -12.09 -7.80 0.26
N GLY A 150 -12.38 -9.04 0.66
CA GLY A 150 -13.00 -10.07 -0.16
C GLY A 150 -12.33 -10.24 -1.53
N LYS A 151 -13.06 -9.89 -2.59
CA LYS A 151 -12.60 -10.00 -3.99
C LYS A 151 -11.99 -8.71 -4.55
N TRP A 152 -11.78 -7.70 -3.72
CA TRP A 152 -11.24 -6.43 -4.19
C TRP A 152 -9.72 -6.44 -4.30
N SER A 153 -9.01 -7.39 -3.69
CA SER A 153 -7.56 -7.49 -3.79
C SER A 153 -7.09 -8.94 -3.89
N ALA A 154 -6.39 -9.27 -4.98
CA ALA A 154 -5.59 -10.50 -5.10
C ALA A 154 -4.12 -10.27 -4.69
N GLY A 155 -3.83 -9.15 -4.01
CA GLY A 155 -2.50 -8.61 -3.77
C GLY A 155 -2.29 -7.19 -4.31
N CYS A 156 -3.35 -6.55 -4.85
CA CYS A 156 -3.36 -5.14 -5.23
C CYS A 156 -3.29 -4.24 -4.00
N LEU A 157 -2.88 -2.99 -4.21
CA LEU A 157 -2.91 -1.95 -3.18
C LEU A 157 -4.21 -1.13 -3.30
N VAL A 158 -5.19 -1.38 -2.46
CA VAL A 158 -6.56 -0.91 -2.71
C VAL A 158 -6.97 0.16 -1.71
N GLY A 159 -7.38 1.34 -2.18
CA GLY A 159 -8.06 2.32 -1.33
C GLY A 159 -9.54 1.95 -1.17
N ARG A 160 -10.08 1.96 0.05
CA ARG A 160 -11.46 1.50 0.28
C ARG A 160 -12.51 2.37 -0.43
N TYR A 161 -12.34 3.70 -0.38
CA TYR A 161 -13.36 4.65 -0.82
C TYR A 161 -13.04 5.31 -2.17
N PRO A 162 -13.95 5.24 -3.17
CA PRO A 162 -13.77 5.90 -4.47
C PRO A 162 -13.47 7.39 -4.38
N GLN A 163 -14.07 8.09 -3.43
CA GLN A 163 -13.90 9.54 -3.24
C GLN A 163 -12.44 9.87 -2.86
N THR A 164 -11.86 9.09 -1.96
CA THR A 164 -10.45 9.25 -1.57
C THR A 164 -9.49 8.81 -2.69
N HIS A 165 -9.92 7.86 -3.53
CA HIS A 165 -9.16 7.43 -4.70
C HIS A 165 -9.09 8.49 -5.79
N ALA A 166 -10.18 9.21 -6.04
CA ALA A 166 -10.16 10.36 -6.96
C ALA A 166 -9.15 11.43 -6.48
N LYS A 167 -9.13 11.74 -5.18
CA LYS A 167 -8.13 12.65 -4.59
C LYS A 167 -6.71 12.10 -4.71
N PHE A 168 -6.51 10.81 -4.46
CA PHE A 168 -5.22 10.15 -4.64
C PHE A 168 -4.67 10.31 -6.07
N LEU A 169 -5.48 10.00 -7.09
CA LEU A 169 -5.07 10.15 -8.49
C LEU A 169 -4.80 11.61 -8.86
N GLN A 170 -5.58 12.56 -8.32
CA GLN A 170 -5.32 13.98 -8.53
C GLN A 170 -3.97 14.40 -7.95
N LEU A 171 -3.65 13.99 -6.72
CA LEU A 171 -2.34 14.27 -6.11
C LEU A 171 -1.19 13.64 -6.89
N CYS A 172 -1.39 12.45 -7.46
CA CYS A 172 -0.42 11.83 -8.36
C CYS A 172 -0.18 12.70 -9.60
N LYS A 173 -1.24 13.29 -10.18
CA LYS A 173 -1.13 14.20 -11.34
C LYS A 173 -0.41 15.49 -10.94
N ASP A 174 -0.78 16.07 -9.81
CA ASP A 174 -0.20 17.31 -9.29
C ASP A 174 1.29 17.16 -8.98
N SER A 175 1.76 15.95 -8.65
CA SER A 175 3.17 15.67 -8.46
C SER A 175 4.04 15.82 -9.72
N GLY A 176 3.42 15.81 -10.91
CA GLY A 176 4.11 15.86 -12.21
C GLY A 176 4.88 14.59 -12.58
N ASN A 177 4.87 13.55 -11.74
CA ASN A 177 5.54 12.28 -12.03
C ASN A 177 4.76 11.45 -13.07
N LYS A 178 5.49 10.77 -13.95
CA LYS A 178 4.92 9.78 -14.89
C LYS A 178 4.98 8.36 -14.38
N VAL A 179 5.95 8.09 -13.50
CA VAL A 179 6.15 6.81 -12.80
C VAL A 179 6.31 7.09 -11.32
N PHE A 180 5.81 6.18 -10.49
CA PHE A 180 5.65 6.39 -9.06
C PHE A 180 6.42 5.36 -8.27
N ASP A 181 7.09 5.85 -7.22
CA ASP A 181 7.59 5.01 -6.14
C ASP A 181 6.46 4.75 -5.17
N THR A 182 6.42 3.57 -4.58
CA THR A 182 5.52 3.30 -3.46
C THR A 182 6.27 2.56 -2.39
N THR A 183 6.12 3.04 -1.15
CA THR A 183 6.69 2.38 0.02
C THR A 183 5.58 1.68 0.77
N VAL A 184 5.77 0.41 1.11
CA VAL A 184 4.87 -0.36 1.97
C VAL A 184 5.56 -0.60 3.29
N LEU A 185 4.95 -0.17 4.39
CA LEU A 185 5.53 -0.21 5.72
C LEU A 185 4.75 -1.16 6.61
N ASP A 186 5.47 -1.85 7.49
CA ASP A 186 4.89 -2.47 8.67
C ASP A 186 4.64 -1.36 9.70
N GLY A 187 3.39 -1.19 10.12
CA GLY A 187 3.02 -0.18 11.12
C GLY A 187 3.81 -0.31 12.43
N SER A 188 4.18 -1.53 12.82
CA SER A 188 4.92 -1.78 14.06
C SER A 188 6.36 -1.23 14.00
N GLU A 189 6.96 -1.16 12.82
CA GLU A 189 8.30 -0.58 12.62
C GLU A 189 8.31 0.94 12.80
N LEU A 190 7.24 1.63 12.36
CA LEU A 190 7.10 3.08 12.59
C LEU A 190 7.02 3.43 14.08
N HIS A 191 6.43 2.55 14.90
CA HIS A 191 6.28 2.77 16.34
C HIS A 191 7.57 2.46 17.13
N LYS A 192 8.50 1.68 16.55
CA LYS A 192 9.82 1.40 17.15
C LYS A 192 10.77 2.59 17.07
N LEU A 193 10.50 3.55 16.18
CA LEU A 193 11.20 4.83 16.11
C LEU A 193 10.78 5.72 17.29
N GLN A 194 11.22 5.38 18.49
CA GLN A 194 11.21 6.35 19.56
C GLN A 194 12.23 7.44 19.22
N VAL A 195 11.74 8.68 19.21
CA VAL A 195 12.50 9.91 19.00
C VAL A 195 13.74 9.87 19.89
N ILE A 196 14.93 9.86 19.27
CA ILE A 196 16.21 10.08 19.96
C ILE A 196 16.32 11.58 20.26
#